data_AF-A0A956PI09-F1
#
_entry.id   AF-A0A956PI09-F1
#
_cell.length_a   1.000
_cell.length_b   1.000
_cell.length_c   1.000
_cell.angle_alpha   90.00
_cell.angle_beta   90.00
_cell.angle_gamma   90.00
#
_symmetry.space_group_name_H-M   'P 1'
#
loop_
_entity.id
_entity.type
_entity.pdbx_description
1 polymer ?
#
loop_
_entity_poly.entity_id
_entity_poly.type
_entity_poly.pdbx_seq_one_letter_code
_entity_poly.pdbx_strand_id
1 'polypeptide(L)'
;RDLLFQKEESATFRSLSVALLNALSQALLTPQHLAIRGATVERGRMPIHHLEGRGARAAVIGCGGYTTDLCYAPFIEEITVSDQAFASPSTRAFFEPYLEEVVLPAQKAKKIRLTDGADNQRVVQDCDLLFISGSALVNDTLPQLLEWAGEKAAIVVEGNTAGLYPFPLMERGVTHLVQTVVDVDYAALSHRFARQRLEGHLEMGDAEYTEIVLPEMRTIERHPAFDHRRTRGSREKKILLLQARNWYDPMIAHEVQCFRERIPDQYELACYNIVSGPWEDTVLDGFCAVMVGGSGDYGSAYNDNPWFPPALELLRRIVERDIPLFCSCWGHQALAVALGGKVEVDEDGYELGILELELTEEGAEDVIFSSLPKRFKAPLGHSEQVTKLPERAQLLASTPRCRVQAYRVVEKPVYSCQFHPELTSNQLWDRVDAYIPHLRGQRSSPEPACTDNLIADFLARYVT
;
A
#
# COMPACT_ATOMS: atom_id res chain seq x y z
N ARG A 1 -25.60 5.29 11.58
CA ARG A 1 -26.00 5.65 10.20
C ARG A 1 -27.16 6.63 10.20
N ASP A 2 -28.36 6.23 10.65
CA ASP A 2 -29.55 7.09 10.56
C ASP A 2 -29.42 8.37 11.41
N LEU A 3 -28.81 8.30 12.60
CA LEU A 3 -28.51 9.46 13.46
C LEU A 3 -27.44 10.44 12.90
N LEU A 4 -26.49 9.95 12.09
CA LEU A 4 -25.38 10.78 11.55
C LEU A 4 -25.75 11.50 10.24
N PHE A 5 -26.76 11.00 9.52
CA PHE A 5 -27.05 11.42 8.15
C PHE A 5 -28.51 11.80 7.89
N GLN A 6 -29.41 11.76 8.90
CA GLN A 6 -30.76 12.31 8.76
C GLN A 6 -30.75 13.84 8.82
N LYS A 7 -31.32 14.46 7.78
CA LYS A 7 -31.45 15.93 7.63
C LYS A 7 -32.55 16.56 8.51
N GLU A 8 -33.48 15.77 9.05
CA GLU A 8 -34.72 16.29 9.65
C GLU A 8 -34.63 16.63 11.15
N GLU A 9 -33.54 16.29 11.85
CA GLU A 9 -33.39 16.58 13.29
C GLU A 9 -32.58 17.86 13.57
N SER A 10 -32.77 18.48 14.74
CA SER A 10 -32.04 19.69 15.14
C SER A 10 -30.55 19.42 15.42
N ALA A 11 -29.67 20.38 15.14
CA ALA A 11 -28.23 20.26 15.38
C ALA A 11 -27.89 19.84 16.81
N THR A 12 -28.57 20.41 17.80
CA THR A 12 -28.41 20.07 19.23
C THR A 12 -28.74 18.60 19.53
N PHE A 13 -29.77 18.05 18.88
CA PHE A 13 -30.16 16.66 19.07
C PHE A 13 -29.13 15.69 18.47
N ARG A 14 -28.58 16.01 17.29
CA ARG A 14 -27.48 15.23 16.70
C ARG A 14 -26.21 15.29 17.54
N SER A 15 -25.80 16.47 18.02
CA SER A 15 -24.65 16.63 18.91
C SER A 15 -24.81 15.82 20.21
N LEU A 16 -25.99 15.86 20.84
CA LEU A 16 -26.27 15.13 22.08
C LEU A 16 -26.28 13.62 21.84
N SER A 17 -26.88 13.16 20.73
CA SER A 17 -26.90 11.75 20.33
C SER A 17 -25.50 11.21 20.03
N VAL A 18 -24.64 11.98 19.36
CA VAL A 18 -23.23 11.63 19.12
C VAL A 18 -22.45 11.57 20.44
N ALA A 19 -22.66 12.53 21.34
CA ALA A 19 -22.02 12.52 22.66
C ALA A 19 -22.45 11.32 23.51
N LEU A 20 -23.74 10.95 23.47
CA LEU A 20 -24.28 9.79 24.19
C LEU A 20 -23.74 8.48 23.60
N LEU A 21 -23.69 8.36 22.27
CA LEU A 21 -23.09 7.22 21.58
C LEU A 21 -21.62 7.07 21.93
N ASN A 22 -20.86 8.17 22.03
CA ASN A 22 -19.46 8.14 22.48
C ASN A 22 -19.30 7.59 23.89
N ALA A 23 -20.17 8.00 24.82
CA ALA A 23 -20.13 7.54 26.21
C ALA A 23 -20.48 6.04 26.33
N LEU A 24 -21.43 5.57 25.51
CA LEU A 24 -21.92 4.18 25.56
C LEU A 24 -21.02 3.20 24.78
N SER A 25 -20.23 3.69 23.83
CA SER A 25 -19.50 2.83 22.90
C SER A 25 -18.08 2.47 23.29
N GLN A 26 -17.49 3.15 24.28
CA GLN A 26 -16.15 2.83 24.78
C GLN A 26 -16.03 1.36 25.25
N ALA A 27 -17.14 0.73 25.64
CA ALA A 27 -17.17 -0.67 26.06
C ALA A 27 -17.40 -1.69 24.92
N LEU A 28 -17.74 -1.24 23.70
CA LEU A 28 -18.23 -2.10 22.61
C LEU A 28 -17.26 -2.24 21.43
N LEU A 29 -16.25 -1.37 21.33
CA LEU A 29 -15.20 -1.45 20.32
C LEU A 29 -14.06 -2.35 20.78
N THR A 30 -14.19 -3.66 20.54
CA THR A 30 -13.08 -4.61 20.73
C THR A 30 -12.30 -4.80 19.43
N PRO A 31 -10.99 -5.13 19.47
CA PRO A 31 -10.23 -5.52 18.28
C PRO A 31 -10.92 -6.62 17.45
N GLN A 32 -11.68 -7.50 18.11
CA GLN A 32 -12.50 -8.53 17.48
C GLN A 32 -13.69 -7.98 16.69
N HIS A 33 -14.29 -6.86 17.10
CA HIS A 33 -15.40 -6.22 16.39
C HIS A 33 -14.93 -5.53 15.10
N LEU A 34 -13.72 -4.98 15.10
CA LEU A 34 -13.10 -4.32 13.95
C LEU A 34 -12.52 -5.33 12.93
N ALA A 35 -12.10 -6.51 13.41
CA ALA A 35 -11.58 -7.60 12.57
C ALA A 35 -12.63 -8.28 11.64
N ILE A 36 -13.93 -8.17 11.95
CA ILE A 36 -15.02 -8.88 11.21
C ILE A 36 -15.17 -8.42 9.75
N ARG A 37 -14.55 -7.29 9.36
CA ARG A 37 -14.61 -6.70 8.01
C ARG A 37 -13.22 -6.38 7.43
N GLY A 38 -12.14 -6.92 8.00
CA GLY A 38 -10.78 -6.74 7.49
C GLY A 38 -10.07 -5.45 7.94
N ALA A 39 -10.66 -4.62 8.81
CA ALA A 39 -9.98 -3.43 9.33
C ALA A 39 -8.82 -3.83 10.25
N THR A 40 -7.63 -3.25 10.02
CA THR A 40 -6.50 -3.38 10.95
C THR A 40 -6.54 -2.29 12.01
N VAL A 41 -6.25 -2.71 13.23
CA VAL A 41 -6.20 -1.85 14.41
C VAL A 41 -4.75 -1.75 14.84
N GLU A 42 -4.11 -0.61 14.58
CA GLU A 42 -2.72 -0.38 14.98
C GLU A 42 -2.68 0.50 16.22
N ARG A 43 -1.98 0.03 17.27
CA ARG A 43 -1.71 0.83 18.47
C ARG A 43 -0.30 1.42 18.36
N GLY A 44 -0.19 2.75 18.40
CA GLY A 44 1.10 3.40 18.20
C GLY A 44 1.05 4.93 18.26
N ARG A 45 2.15 5.55 17.83
CA ARG A 45 2.24 7.02 17.62
C ARG A 45 1.48 7.41 16.35
N MET A 46 1.05 8.67 16.28
CA MET A 46 0.20 9.19 15.20
C MET A 46 0.71 8.83 13.79
N PRO A 47 -0.15 8.37 12.86
CA PRO A 47 0.23 7.62 11.67
C PRO A 47 0.60 8.49 10.45
N ILE A 48 1.15 9.68 10.67
CA ILE A 48 1.62 10.55 9.57
C ILE A 48 3.03 10.20 9.08
N HIS A 49 3.71 9.27 9.75
CA HIS A 49 5.09 8.89 9.46
C HIS A 49 5.21 7.98 8.23
N HIS A 50 4.12 7.36 7.79
CA HIS A 50 4.02 6.63 6.52
C HIS A 50 3.68 7.51 5.32
N LEU A 51 3.28 8.75 5.56
CA LEU A 51 3.06 9.73 4.49
C LEU A 51 4.43 10.26 4.04
N GLU A 52 4.70 10.15 2.74
CA GLU A 52 5.95 10.62 2.13
C GLU A 52 5.66 11.70 1.08
N GLY A 53 6.51 12.72 0.99
CA GLY A 53 6.33 13.82 0.03
C GLY A 53 7.38 14.91 0.16
N ARG A 54 7.21 16.01 -0.59
CA ARG A 54 8.02 17.22 -0.41
C ARG A 54 7.14 18.45 -0.68
N GLY A 55 7.04 19.34 0.30
CA GLY A 55 6.30 20.61 0.15
C GLY A 55 4.78 20.51 0.33
N ALA A 56 4.29 19.51 1.06
CA ALA A 56 2.86 19.34 1.27
C ALA A 56 2.25 20.47 2.11
N ARG A 57 1.02 20.86 1.78
CA ARG A 57 0.17 21.78 2.53
C ARG A 57 -0.86 20.97 3.32
N ALA A 58 -0.82 21.07 4.64
CA ALA A 58 -1.78 20.40 5.51
C ALA A 58 -2.82 21.40 6.03
N ALA A 59 -4.10 20.99 6.04
CA ALA A 59 -5.15 21.68 6.76
C ALA A 59 -5.62 20.86 7.95
N VAL A 60 -5.79 21.50 9.10
CA VAL A 60 -6.41 20.93 10.30
C VAL A 60 -7.71 21.68 10.57
N ILE A 61 -8.84 21.01 10.46
CA ILE A 61 -10.16 21.54 10.81
C ILE A 61 -10.51 21.04 12.21
N GLY A 62 -10.56 21.97 13.16
CA GLY A 62 -10.58 21.70 14.59
C GLY A 62 -9.22 21.91 15.25
N CYS A 63 -9.24 22.10 16.57
CA CYS A 63 -8.03 22.31 17.36
C CYS A 63 -7.68 21.05 18.17
N GLY A 64 -6.92 20.13 17.56
CA GLY A 64 -6.46 18.86 18.15
C GLY A 64 -4.94 18.64 18.08
N GLY A 65 -4.46 17.50 18.61
CA GLY A 65 -3.03 17.16 18.73
C GLY A 65 -2.24 17.18 17.40
N TYR A 66 -2.92 17.02 16.26
CA TYR A 66 -2.33 17.01 14.91
C TYR A 66 -1.44 18.21 14.60
N THR A 67 -1.81 19.40 15.07
CA THR A 67 -1.05 20.61 14.73
C THR A 67 0.41 20.48 15.16
N THR A 68 0.65 19.88 16.33
CA THR A 68 1.99 19.64 16.85
C THR A 68 2.69 18.54 16.06
N ASP A 69 2.02 17.42 15.80
CA ASP A 69 2.60 16.29 15.08
C ASP A 69 2.99 16.63 13.63
N LEU A 70 2.16 17.38 12.91
CA LEU A 70 2.44 17.84 11.54
C LEU A 70 3.64 18.79 11.48
N CYS A 71 3.94 19.49 12.57
CA CYS A 71 5.14 20.32 12.64
C CYS A 71 6.43 19.48 12.64
N TYR A 72 6.39 18.22 13.08
CA TYR A 72 7.55 17.31 13.04
C TYR A 72 7.69 16.54 11.72
N ALA A 73 6.68 16.56 10.84
CA ALA A 73 6.71 15.84 9.56
C ALA A 73 7.61 16.54 8.51
N PRO A 74 8.76 15.98 8.10
CA PRO A 74 9.76 16.71 7.30
C PRO A 74 9.30 17.10 5.90
N PHE A 75 8.23 16.48 5.40
CA PHE A 75 7.68 16.73 4.06
C PHE A 75 6.62 17.86 4.00
N ILE A 76 6.17 18.38 5.14
CA ILE A 76 5.13 19.42 5.23
C ILE A 76 5.78 20.80 5.29
N GLU A 77 5.37 21.73 4.42
CA GLU A 77 5.90 23.11 4.38
C GLU A 77 4.91 24.16 4.90
N GLU A 78 3.60 23.93 4.72
CA GLU A 78 2.54 24.84 5.20
C GLU A 78 1.49 24.08 5.99
N ILE A 79 1.06 24.66 7.11
CA ILE A 79 -0.01 24.13 7.97
C ILE A 79 -1.05 25.23 8.18
N THR A 80 -2.29 24.98 7.80
CA THR A 80 -3.42 25.86 8.12
C THR A 80 -4.29 25.19 9.17
N VAL A 81 -4.47 25.81 10.33
CA VAL A 81 -5.37 25.33 11.38
C VAL A 81 -6.59 26.22 11.41
N SER A 82 -7.77 25.62 11.25
CA SER A 82 -9.04 26.33 11.23
C SER A 82 -9.96 25.84 12.34
N ASP A 83 -10.33 26.73 13.26
CA ASP A 83 -11.26 26.43 14.35
C ASP A 83 -12.12 27.65 14.67
N GLN A 84 -13.42 27.44 14.89
CA GLN A 84 -14.37 28.50 15.29
C GLN A 84 -13.97 29.18 16.60
N ALA A 85 -13.23 28.47 17.47
CA ALA A 85 -12.70 29.02 18.70
C ALA A 85 -11.74 30.21 18.45
N PHE A 86 -11.10 30.29 17.28
CA PHE A 86 -10.24 31.42 16.91
C PHE A 86 -11.01 32.69 16.52
N ALA A 87 -12.34 32.62 16.38
CA ALA A 87 -13.18 33.82 16.25
C ALA A 87 -13.15 34.69 17.52
N SER A 88 -12.83 34.07 18.68
CA SER A 88 -12.65 34.78 19.94
C SER A 88 -11.21 35.30 20.08
N PRO A 89 -11.01 36.63 20.23
CA PRO A 89 -9.68 37.21 20.41
C PRO A 89 -8.92 36.65 21.63
N SER A 90 -9.64 36.29 22.71
CA SER A 90 -9.03 35.73 23.92
C SER A 90 -8.54 34.30 23.72
N THR A 91 -9.26 33.48 22.95
CA THR A 91 -8.85 32.11 22.63
C THR A 91 -7.69 32.12 21.63
N ARG A 92 -7.73 33.03 20.65
CA ARG A 92 -6.65 33.22 19.67
C ARG A 92 -5.34 33.64 20.34
N ALA A 93 -5.40 34.60 21.27
CA ALA A 93 -4.24 35.05 22.04
C ALA A 93 -3.66 33.99 22.99
N PHE A 94 -4.43 32.96 23.35
CA PHE A 94 -3.94 31.81 24.11
C PHE A 94 -3.19 30.81 23.22
N PHE A 95 -3.64 30.61 21.97
CA PHE A 95 -3.10 29.60 21.06
C PHE A 95 -1.89 30.07 20.24
N GLU A 96 -1.85 31.33 19.81
CA GLU A 96 -0.74 31.87 19.02
C GLU A 96 0.63 31.71 19.71
N PRO A 97 0.80 32.06 21.01
CA PRO A 97 2.07 31.86 21.71
C PRO A 97 2.46 30.38 21.87
N TYR A 98 1.48 29.47 22.04
CA TYR A 98 1.75 28.05 22.15
C TYR A 98 2.39 27.49 20.88
N LEU A 99 1.88 27.88 19.71
CA LEU A 99 2.45 27.47 18.43
C LEU A 99 3.83 28.13 18.21
N GLU A 100 3.96 29.41 18.56
CA GLU A 100 5.21 30.16 18.35
C GLU A 100 6.35 29.78 19.30
N GLU A 101 6.07 29.44 20.55
CA GLU A 101 7.08 29.20 21.59
C GLU A 101 7.37 27.71 21.85
N VAL A 102 6.43 26.81 21.56
CA VAL A 102 6.58 25.36 21.82
C VAL A 102 6.84 24.58 20.54
N VAL A 103 6.21 24.97 19.43
CA VAL A 103 6.20 24.17 18.19
C VAL A 103 7.21 24.70 17.16
N LEU A 104 7.29 26.02 16.95
CA LEU A 104 8.20 26.63 15.95
C LEU A 104 9.71 26.55 16.28
N PRO A 105 10.19 26.60 17.55
CA PRO A 105 11.63 26.58 17.82
C PRO A 105 12.33 25.27 17.44
N ALA A 106 11.57 24.18 17.30
CA ALA A 106 12.08 22.86 16.90
C ALA A 106 12.29 22.70 15.38
N GLN A 107 11.71 23.56 14.52
CA GLN A 107 11.75 23.42 13.06
C GLN A 107 11.67 24.79 12.35
N LYS A 108 12.82 25.36 11.96
CA LYS A 108 12.99 26.75 11.46
C LYS A 108 12.39 27.09 10.06
N ALA A 109 11.53 26.27 9.44
CA ALA A 109 11.22 26.42 8.01
C ALA A 109 9.74 26.36 7.58
N LYS A 110 8.78 26.15 8.48
CA LYS A 110 7.36 25.93 8.10
C LYS A 110 6.49 27.17 8.26
N LYS A 111 5.50 27.34 7.38
CA LYS A 111 4.49 28.41 7.46
C LYS A 111 3.25 27.90 8.18
N ILE A 112 2.86 28.53 9.28
CA ILE A 112 1.62 28.19 9.99
C ILE A 112 0.62 29.34 9.85
N ARG A 113 -0.63 29.01 9.53
CA ARG A 113 -1.75 29.95 9.40
C ARG A 113 -2.91 29.52 10.29
N LEU A 114 -3.53 30.47 10.98
CA LEU A 114 -4.74 30.24 11.79
C LEU A 114 -5.94 30.94 11.17
N THR A 115 -7.08 30.25 11.10
CA THR A 115 -8.35 30.78 10.58
C THR A 115 -9.53 30.45 11.51
N ASP A 116 -10.55 31.30 11.55
CA ASP A 116 -11.67 31.23 12.49
C ASP A 116 -12.85 30.34 12.01
N GLY A 117 -12.61 29.47 11.04
CA GLY A 117 -13.64 28.61 10.46
C GLY A 117 -14.50 29.26 9.37
N ALA A 118 -14.43 30.58 9.17
CA ALA A 118 -15.30 31.28 8.21
C ALA A 118 -15.01 30.91 6.74
N ASP A 119 -13.78 30.53 6.43
CA ASP A 119 -13.32 30.18 5.06
C ASP A 119 -12.93 28.70 4.94
N ASN A 120 -13.59 27.82 5.72
CA ASN A 120 -13.27 26.38 5.74
C ASN A 120 -13.35 25.74 4.35
N GLN A 121 -14.26 26.18 3.49
CA GLN A 121 -14.35 25.68 2.13
C GLN A 121 -13.03 25.87 1.36
N ARG A 122 -12.47 27.09 1.40
CA ARG A 122 -11.19 27.37 0.74
C ARG A 122 -10.03 26.65 1.40
N VAL A 123 -9.99 26.63 2.74
CA VAL A 123 -8.93 25.92 3.50
C VAL A 123 -8.88 24.44 3.11
N VAL A 124 -10.04 23.79 3.00
CA VAL A 124 -10.16 22.39 2.59
C VAL A 124 -9.78 22.20 1.11
N GLN A 125 -10.17 23.13 0.23
CA GLN A 125 -9.83 23.04 -1.20
C GLN A 125 -8.34 23.27 -1.47
N ASP A 126 -7.70 24.18 -0.72
CA ASP A 126 -6.30 24.59 -0.91
C ASP A 126 -5.27 23.66 -0.24
N CYS A 127 -5.67 22.61 0.48
CA CYS A 127 -4.74 21.66 1.11
C CYS A 127 -4.53 20.38 0.29
N ASP A 128 -3.39 19.74 0.51
CA ASP A 128 -3.04 18.42 -0.05
C ASP A 128 -3.42 17.30 0.93
N LEU A 129 -3.31 17.58 2.24
CA LEU A 129 -3.67 16.69 3.34
C LEU A 129 -4.69 17.38 4.25
N LEU A 130 -5.82 16.72 4.51
CA LEU A 130 -6.89 17.22 5.36
C LEU A 130 -6.97 16.40 6.65
N PHE A 131 -6.89 17.08 7.79
CA PHE A 131 -7.08 16.51 9.11
C PHE A 131 -8.33 17.12 9.73
N ILE A 132 -9.28 16.29 10.14
CA ILE A 132 -10.53 16.72 10.77
C ILE A 132 -10.52 16.16 12.18
N SER A 133 -10.55 17.02 13.19
CA SER A 133 -10.53 16.60 14.59
C SER A 133 -11.67 17.21 15.39
N GLY A 134 -11.90 16.64 16.59
CA GLY A 134 -12.69 17.27 17.64
C GLY A 134 -14.14 17.59 17.27
N SER A 135 -14.55 18.84 17.53
CA SER A 135 -15.94 19.31 17.49
C SER A 135 -16.57 19.31 16.08
N ALA A 136 -15.76 19.22 15.03
CA ALA A 136 -16.23 19.13 13.65
C ALA A 136 -17.08 17.88 13.37
N LEU A 137 -16.90 16.82 14.18
CA LEU A 137 -17.71 15.60 14.15
C LEU A 137 -19.11 15.78 14.75
N VAL A 138 -19.27 16.70 15.71
CA VAL A 138 -20.51 16.91 16.47
C VAL A 138 -21.32 18.13 16.04
N ASN A 139 -20.73 19.02 15.22
CA ASN A 139 -21.34 20.28 14.80
C ASN A 139 -22.00 20.21 13.41
N ASP A 140 -22.35 19.02 12.92
CA ASP A 140 -22.96 18.77 11.60
C ASP A 140 -22.13 19.22 10.39
N THR A 141 -20.87 19.63 10.59
CA THR A 141 -20.00 20.14 9.52
C THR A 141 -19.30 19.04 8.72
N LEU A 142 -19.16 17.84 9.28
CA LEU A 142 -18.41 16.74 8.66
C LEU A 142 -18.89 16.37 7.24
N PRO A 143 -20.20 16.17 6.96
CA PRO A 143 -20.63 15.85 5.60
C PRO A 143 -20.24 16.91 4.57
N GLN A 144 -20.27 18.18 4.98
CA GLN A 144 -19.93 19.31 4.12
C GLN A 144 -18.42 19.46 3.92
N LEU A 145 -17.62 19.21 4.96
CA LEU A 145 -16.16 19.15 4.87
C LEU A 145 -15.70 18.04 3.91
N LEU A 146 -16.32 16.87 3.97
CA LEU A 146 -16.01 15.75 3.06
C LEU A 146 -16.43 16.06 1.61
N GLU A 147 -17.57 16.73 1.41
CA GLU A 147 -17.99 17.20 0.08
C GLU A 147 -17.00 18.21 -0.51
N TRP A 148 -16.49 19.14 0.29
CA TRP A 148 -15.47 20.10 -0.15
C TRP A 148 -14.10 19.48 -0.37
N ALA A 149 -13.76 18.43 0.39
CA ALA A 149 -12.47 17.78 0.30
C ALA A 149 -12.27 17.12 -1.07
N GLY A 150 -13.31 16.49 -1.63
CA GLY A 150 -13.19 15.74 -2.87
C GLY A 150 -12.08 14.68 -2.77
N GLU A 151 -11.27 14.52 -3.80
CA GLU A 151 -10.11 13.63 -3.79
C GLU A 151 -8.89 14.37 -3.24
N LYS A 152 -8.40 13.93 -2.07
CA LYS A 152 -7.17 14.40 -1.44
C LYS A 152 -6.18 13.25 -1.27
N ALA A 153 -4.90 13.58 -1.15
CA ALA A 153 -3.88 12.58 -0.85
C ALA A 153 -4.13 11.90 0.51
N ALA A 154 -4.63 12.65 1.50
CA ALA A 154 -5.17 12.06 2.72
C ALA A 154 -6.29 12.91 3.29
N ILE A 155 -7.37 12.25 3.70
CA ILE A 155 -8.40 12.78 4.61
C ILE A 155 -8.35 11.94 5.89
N VAL A 156 -7.86 12.54 6.97
CA VAL A 156 -7.72 11.92 8.29
C VAL A 156 -8.82 12.44 9.19
N VAL A 157 -9.60 11.55 9.78
CA VAL A 157 -10.66 11.92 10.74
C VAL A 157 -10.33 11.35 12.11
N GLU A 158 -10.21 12.23 13.09
CA GLU A 158 -9.94 11.87 14.48
C GLU A 158 -11.18 12.01 15.35
N GLY A 159 -11.49 10.93 16.07
CA GLY A 159 -12.40 10.99 17.18
C GLY A 159 -12.96 9.64 17.56
N ASN A 160 -13.28 9.49 18.84
CA ASN A 160 -13.92 8.28 19.37
C ASN A 160 -15.23 7.94 18.62
N THR A 161 -15.94 8.93 18.10
CA THR A 161 -17.14 8.71 17.25
C THR A 161 -16.81 8.13 15.89
N ALA A 162 -15.70 8.57 15.30
CA ALA A 162 -15.30 8.17 13.95
C ALA A 162 -14.97 6.67 13.89
N GLY A 163 -14.40 6.14 14.98
CA GLY A 163 -14.15 4.70 15.15
C GLY A 163 -15.41 3.82 15.28
N LEU A 164 -16.59 4.40 15.53
CA LEU A 164 -17.86 3.64 15.62
C LEU A 164 -18.48 3.32 14.27
N TYR A 165 -18.24 4.19 13.30
CA TYR A 165 -18.81 4.09 11.97
C TYR A 165 -17.71 4.29 10.93
N PRO A 166 -16.68 3.43 10.91
CA PRO A 166 -15.57 3.61 10.00
C PRO A 166 -16.02 3.51 8.54
N PHE A 167 -16.82 2.49 8.21
CA PHE A 167 -17.24 2.22 6.83
C PHE A 167 -18.04 3.36 6.17
N PRO A 168 -19.07 3.96 6.80
CA PRO A 168 -19.78 5.09 6.19
C PRO A 168 -18.94 6.36 5.97
N LEU A 169 -17.90 6.58 6.78
CA LEU A 169 -16.97 7.70 6.59
C LEU A 169 -16.03 7.42 5.42
N MET A 170 -15.61 6.16 5.33
CA MET A 170 -14.73 5.63 4.30
C MET A 170 -15.38 5.60 2.91
N GLU A 171 -16.66 5.24 2.81
CA GLU A 171 -17.48 5.36 1.59
C GLU A 171 -17.58 6.82 1.06
N ARG A 172 -17.20 7.81 1.89
CA ARG A 172 -17.21 9.23 1.56
C ARG A 172 -15.80 9.82 1.39
N GLY A 173 -14.79 8.97 1.19
CA GLY A 173 -13.43 9.40 0.87
C GLY A 173 -12.53 9.65 2.09
N VAL A 174 -12.98 9.37 3.32
CA VAL A 174 -12.08 9.41 4.49
C VAL A 174 -11.05 8.29 4.38
N THR A 175 -9.78 8.66 4.30
CA THR A 175 -8.66 7.73 4.10
C THR A 175 -8.13 7.11 5.39
N HIS A 176 -8.15 7.85 6.50
CA HIS A 176 -7.61 7.39 7.79
C HIS A 176 -8.56 7.75 8.93
N LEU A 177 -8.77 6.82 9.86
CA LEU A 177 -9.56 7.05 11.07
C LEU A 177 -8.68 6.83 12.30
N VAL A 178 -8.58 7.87 13.12
CA VAL A 178 -7.74 7.84 14.32
C VAL A 178 -8.61 7.97 15.55
N GLN A 179 -8.39 7.09 16.51
CA GLN A 179 -9.04 7.12 17.81
C GLN A 179 -8.00 7.30 18.90
N THR A 180 -8.22 8.23 19.83
CA THR A 180 -7.37 8.37 21.02
C THR A 180 -7.80 7.32 22.05
N VAL A 181 -6.92 6.37 22.39
CA VAL A 181 -7.14 5.44 23.50
C VAL A 181 -6.54 6.06 24.75
N VAL A 182 -7.40 6.75 25.48
CA VAL A 182 -7.03 7.36 26.75
C VAL A 182 -7.25 6.30 27.83
N ASP A 183 -6.18 5.59 28.23
CA ASP A 183 -6.19 4.65 29.36
C ASP A 183 -6.16 5.42 30.70
N VAL A 184 -7.08 6.38 30.85
CA VAL A 184 -7.11 7.33 31.96
C VAL A 184 -8.51 7.43 32.52
N ASP A 185 -8.60 7.38 33.85
CA ASP A 185 -9.78 7.72 34.62
C ASP A 185 -10.30 9.12 34.22
N TYR A 186 -11.37 9.15 33.43
CA TYR A 186 -12.00 10.38 32.93
C TYR A 186 -12.47 11.30 34.06
N ALA A 187 -12.68 10.81 35.29
CA ALA A 187 -13.00 11.65 36.43
C ALA A 187 -11.81 12.52 36.90
N ALA A 188 -10.57 12.13 36.55
CA ALA A 188 -9.34 12.87 36.88
C ALA A 188 -8.90 13.84 35.77
N LEU A 189 -9.53 13.80 34.59
CA LEU A 189 -9.24 14.62 33.41
C LEU A 189 -9.82 16.04 33.54
N SER A 190 -9.30 16.82 34.48
CA SER A 190 -9.51 18.28 34.53
C SER A 190 -8.22 19.00 34.92
N HIS A 191 -7.86 20.06 34.19
CA HIS A 191 -6.79 21.07 34.41
C HIS A 191 -5.36 20.62 34.78
N ARG A 192 -5.14 19.39 35.26
CA ARG A 192 -3.86 18.87 35.75
C ARG A 192 -2.91 18.47 34.63
N PHE A 193 -3.42 17.95 33.51
CA PHE A 193 -2.59 17.47 32.40
C PHE A 193 -1.71 18.60 31.82
N ALA A 194 -2.27 19.79 31.63
CA ALA A 194 -1.51 20.94 31.12
C ALA A 194 -0.43 21.41 32.12
N ARG A 195 -0.74 21.37 33.42
CA ARG A 195 0.16 21.80 34.49
C ARG A 195 1.28 20.77 34.75
N GLN A 196 0.96 19.48 34.73
CA GLN A 196 1.92 18.39 34.86
C GLN A 196 2.87 18.30 33.66
N ARG A 197 2.44 18.72 32.46
CA ARG A 197 3.31 18.88 31.28
C ARG A 197 4.28 20.05 31.44
N LEU A 198 3.80 21.20 31.91
CA LEU A 198 4.62 22.39 32.21
C LEU A 198 5.66 22.11 33.32
N GLU A 199 5.31 21.25 34.27
CA GLU A 199 6.14 20.87 35.41
C GLU A 199 7.06 19.65 35.11
N GLY A 200 7.02 19.10 33.89
CA GLY A 200 7.93 18.02 33.44
C GLY A 200 7.59 16.62 33.96
N HIS A 201 6.36 16.40 34.43
CA HIS A 201 5.90 15.13 35.00
C HIS A 201 5.25 14.17 33.99
N LEU A 202 5.09 14.59 32.73
CA LEU A 202 4.59 13.78 31.62
C LEU A 202 5.59 13.89 30.47
N GLU A 203 6.03 12.75 29.92
CA GLU A 203 6.95 12.72 28.79
C GLU A 203 6.19 12.75 27.45
N MET A 204 6.89 13.12 26.37
CA MET A 204 6.29 13.23 25.04
C MET A 204 5.99 11.82 24.48
N GLY A 205 4.78 11.31 24.71
CA GLY A 205 4.37 9.98 24.24
C GLY A 205 3.22 9.29 25.00
N ASP A 206 2.70 9.87 26.08
CA ASP A 206 1.78 9.18 27.00
C ASP A 206 0.31 9.07 26.52
N ALA A 207 -0.01 9.48 25.29
CA ALA A 207 -1.32 9.21 24.68
C ALA A 207 -1.17 8.08 23.65
N GLU A 208 -1.75 6.92 23.94
CA GLU A 208 -1.85 5.82 22.97
C GLU A 208 -2.96 6.14 21.96
N TYR A 209 -2.66 6.04 20.67
CA TYR A 209 -3.66 6.14 19.62
C TYR A 209 -3.94 4.75 19.06
N THR A 210 -5.21 4.49 18.77
CA THR A 210 -5.65 3.37 17.96
C THR A 210 -6.08 3.89 16.60
N GLU A 211 -5.36 3.51 15.58
CA GLU A 211 -5.74 3.78 14.20
C GLU A 211 -6.57 2.64 13.65
N ILE A 212 -7.67 2.97 12.97
CA ILE A 212 -8.51 2.03 12.26
C ILE A 212 -8.32 2.30 10.77
N VAL A 213 -7.60 1.40 10.11
CA VAL A 213 -7.30 1.48 8.67
C VAL A 213 -7.96 0.32 7.95
N LEU A 214 -8.69 0.60 6.86
CA LEU A 214 -9.24 -0.44 6.00
C LEU A 214 -8.22 -0.94 4.97
N PRO A 215 -8.38 -2.19 4.53
CA PRO A 215 -7.58 -2.81 3.50
C PRO A 215 -7.36 -1.99 2.24
N GLU A 216 -8.43 -1.38 1.71
CA GLU A 216 -8.36 -0.69 0.42
C GLU A 216 -7.70 0.70 0.51
N MET A 217 -7.41 1.20 1.72
CA MET A 217 -6.98 2.58 1.97
C MET A 217 -5.52 2.77 2.38
N ARG A 218 -4.78 1.68 2.63
CA ARG A 218 -3.31 1.77 2.75
C ARG A 218 -2.65 2.16 1.42
N THR A 219 -3.37 1.96 0.33
CA THR A 219 -3.13 2.60 -0.95
C THR A 219 -3.74 4.00 -0.96
N ILE A 220 -3.09 4.95 -0.30
CA ILE A 220 -2.98 6.26 -0.96
C ILE A 220 -2.18 5.95 -2.22
N GLU A 221 -2.90 5.78 -3.34
CA GLU A 221 -2.28 5.82 -4.64
C GLU A 221 -1.37 7.03 -4.68
N ARG A 222 -0.14 6.83 -5.15
CA ARG A 222 0.73 7.89 -5.61
C ARG A 222 -0.08 8.74 -6.57
N HIS A 223 -0.65 9.84 -6.07
CA HIS A 223 -1.37 10.78 -6.92
C HIS A 223 -0.38 11.21 -8.00
N PRO A 224 -0.72 11.11 -9.30
CA PRO A 224 0.20 11.46 -10.40
C PRO A 224 0.64 12.93 -10.39
N ALA A 225 0.12 13.74 -9.45
CA ALA A 225 0.37 15.16 -9.32
C ALA A 225 1.73 15.53 -8.68
N PHE A 226 2.53 14.57 -8.17
CA PHE A 226 3.75 14.88 -7.41
C PHE A 226 5.09 14.47 -8.04
N ASP A 227 5.12 14.09 -9.33
CA ASP A 227 6.39 14.06 -10.07
C ASP A 227 6.53 15.26 -11.01
N HIS A 228 6.89 16.41 -10.43
CA HIS A 228 7.37 17.56 -11.20
C HIS A 228 8.89 17.56 -11.41
N ARG A 229 9.57 16.41 -11.33
CA ARG A 229 10.88 16.27 -11.98
C ARG A 229 10.69 15.86 -13.42
N ARG A 230 10.20 16.81 -14.22
CA ARG A 230 10.79 17.04 -15.56
C ARG A 230 12.22 17.55 -15.38
N THR A 231 13.12 16.71 -14.87
CA THR A 231 14.54 16.88 -15.16
C THR A 231 14.73 16.41 -16.58
N ARG A 232 14.73 17.38 -17.50
CA ARG A 232 15.39 17.27 -18.79
C ARG A 232 16.80 16.70 -18.53
N GLY A 233 17.00 15.42 -18.86
CA GLY A 233 18.30 14.76 -18.87
C GLY A 233 18.59 13.82 -17.70
N SER A 234 18.03 12.61 -17.73
CA SER A 234 18.79 11.39 -17.38
C SER A 234 18.52 10.36 -18.48
N ARG A 235 19.56 9.64 -18.89
CA ARG A 235 19.60 8.64 -19.97
C ARG A 235 19.28 7.23 -19.46
N GLU A 236 18.63 7.11 -18.30
CA GLU A 236 18.42 5.84 -17.60
C GLU A 236 17.11 5.16 -18.02
N LYS A 237 17.20 3.87 -18.31
CA LYS A 237 16.10 3.03 -18.78
C LYS A 237 15.29 2.53 -17.57
N LYS A 238 13.96 2.67 -17.58
CA LYS A 238 13.08 2.29 -16.46
C LYS A 238 12.42 0.93 -16.68
N ILE A 239 12.35 0.11 -15.65
CA ILE A 239 11.69 -1.21 -15.62
C ILE A 239 10.49 -1.12 -14.67
N LEU A 240 9.36 -1.68 -15.08
CA LEU A 240 8.16 -1.77 -14.25
C LEU A 240 8.02 -3.17 -13.67
N LEU A 241 7.91 -3.30 -12.35
CA LEU A 241 7.45 -4.51 -11.68
C LEU A 241 5.96 -4.40 -11.38
N LEU A 242 5.17 -5.34 -11.90
CA LEU A 242 3.77 -5.55 -11.55
C LEU A 242 3.70 -6.61 -10.46
N GLN A 243 3.44 -6.17 -9.23
CA GLN A 243 3.26 -7.01 -8.06
C GLN A 243 1.79 -7.39 -7.90
N ALA A 244 1.50 -8.62 -7.48
CA ALA A 244 0.14 -9.08 -7.19
C ALA A 244 0.01 -9.48 -5.72
N ARG A 245 -0.06 -8.48 -4.84
CA ARG A 245 -0.06 -8.70 -3.40
C ARG A 245 -1.13 -7.89 -2.69
N ASN A 246 -1.71 -8.47 -1.65
CA ASN A 246 -2.46 -7.70 -0.67
C ASN A 246 -1.51 -6.75 0.05
N TRP A 247 -1.99 -5.58 0.43
CA TRP A 247 -1.20 -4.59 1.18
C TRP A 247 -0.70 -5.12 2.54
N TYR A 248 -1.32 -6.15 3.12
CA TYR A 248 -0.91 -6.78 4.38
C TYR A 248 0.12 -7.89 4.18
N ASP A 249 0.46 -8.21 2.93
CA ASP A 249 1.40 -9.28 2.62
C ASP A 249 2.79 -8.90 3.17
N PRO A 250 3.38 -9.72 4.08
CA PRO A 250 4.66 -9.39 4.71
C PRO A 250 5.82 -9.36 3.71
N MET A 251 5.66 -9.88 2.49
CA MET A 251 6.72 -9.98 1.49
C MET A 251 6.65 -8.89 0.40
N ILE A 252 5.85 -7.83 0.56
CA ILE A 252 5.78 -6.71 -0.41
C ILE A 252 7.16 -6.14 -0.72
N ALA A 253 7.86 -5.67 0.31
CA ALA A 253 9.19 -5.07 0.14
C ALA A 253 10.23 -6.12 -0.26
N HIS A 254 10.08 -7.34 0.25
CA HIS A 254 10.96 -8.45 -0.04
C HIS A 254 10.97 -8.81 -1.54
N GLU A 255 9.80 -8.88 -2.20
CA GLU A 255 9.75 -9.13 -3.64
C GLU A 255 10.41 -8.03 -4.46
N VAL A 256 10.16 -6.76 -4.14
CA VAL A 256 10.81 -5.63 -4.82
C VAL A 256 12.33 -5.73 -4.69
N GLN A 257 12.82 -6.06 -3.50
CA GLN A 257 14.25 -6.26 -3.26
C GLN A 257 14.81 -7.43 -4.08
N CYS A 258 14.14 -8.58 -4.12
CA CYS A 258 14.59 -9.74 -4.88
C CYS A 258 14.75 -9.42 -6.38
N PHE A 259 13.75 -8.75 -6.98
CA PHE A 259 13.86 -8.30 -8.37
C PHE A 259 14.96 -7.26 -8.54
N ARG A 260 15.09 -6.31 -7.61
CA ARG A 260 16.13 -5.27 -7.69
C ARG A 260 17.53 -5.87 -7.73
N GLU A 261 17.79 -6.92 -6.96
CA GLU A 261 19.08 -7.62 -6.91
C GLU A 261 19.41 -8.38 -8.21
N ARG A 262 18.41 -8.73 -9.04
CA ARG A 262 18.62 -9.42 -10.33
C ARG A 262 18.63 -8.50 -11.55
N ILE A 263 18.12 -7.28 -11.40
CA ILE A 263 18.08 -6.29 -12.48
C ILE A 263 19.39 -5.46 -12.42
N PRO A 264 20.14 -5.30 -13.52
CA PRO A 264 21.37 -4.50 -13.53
C PRO A 264 21.16 -3.05 -13.08
N ASP A 265 22.16 -2.47 -12.39
CA ASP A 265 22.08 -1.14 -11.76
C ASP A 265 21.83 0.02 -12.73
N GLN A 266 22.11 -0.17 -14.03
CA GLN A 266 21.82 0.82 -15.07
C GLN A 266 20.30 1.03 -15.33
N TYR A 267 19.46 0.18 -14.73
CA TYR A 267 18.01 0.25 -14.84
C TYR A 267 17.37 0.70 -13.53
N GLU A 268 16.50 1.69 -13.60
CA GLU A 268 15.62 2.07 -12.48
C GLU A 268 14.46 1.05 -12.38
N LEU A 269 14.04 0.68 -11.16
CA LEU A 269 12.90 -0.21 -10.93
C LEU A 269 11.77 0.59 -10.28
N ALA A 270 10.64 0.70 -10.98
CA ALA A 270 9.37 1.09 -10.39
C ALA A 270 8.56 -0.16 -10.06
N CYS A 271 7.73 -0.09 -9.03
CA CYS A 271 6.80 -1.16 -8.66
C CYS A 271 5.39 -0.60 -8.58
N TYR A 272 4.44 -1.24 -9.28
CA TYR A 272 3.00 -1.01 -9.14
C TYR A 272 2.31 -2.30 -8.72
N ASN A 273 1.25 -2.15 -7.94
CA ASN A 273 0.46 -3.28 -7.49
C ASN A 273 -0.73 -3.51 -8.43
N ILE A 274 -0.71 -4.60 -9.18
CA ILE A 274 -1.71 -4.89 -10.23
C ILE A 274 -3.12 -5.05 -9.66
N VAL A 275 -3.24 -5.38 -8.36
CA VAL A 275 -4.53 -5.54 -7.68
C VAL A 275 -5.27 -4.22 -7.46
N SER A 276 -4.56 -3.09 -7.49
CA SER A 276 -5.16 -1.75 -7.37
C SER A 276 -5.80 -1.25 -8.67
N GLY A 277 -5.88 -2.10 -9.69
CA GLY A 277 -6.48 -1.74 -10.98
C GLY A 277 -8.00 -1.50 -10.91
N PRO A 278 -8.61 -1.16 -12.06
CA PRO A 278 -8.07 -1.30 -13.42
C PRO A 278 -7.00 -0.26 -13.76
N TRP A 279 -6.04 -0.66 -14.60
CA TRP A 279 -4.96 0.22 -15.08
C TRP A 279 -5.17 0.58 -16.55
N GLU A 280 -4.99 1.86 -16.90
CA GLU A 280 -4.94 2.31 -18.30
C GLU A 280 -3.59 2.01 -18.94
N ASP A 281 -3.52 1.98 -20.28
CA ASP A 281 -2.29 1.69 -21.05
C ASP A 281 -1.14 2.67 -20.78
N THR A 282 -1.49 3.86 -20.31
CA THR A 282 -0.55 4.91 -19.91
C THR A 282 0.34 4.49 -18.75
N VAL A 283 -0.07 3.48 -17.97
CA VAL A 283 0.75 2.87 -16.90
C VAL A 283 2.07 2.29 -17.42
N LEU A 284 2.13 1.95 -18.71
CA LEU A 284 3.31 1.36 -19.36
C LEU A 284 4.24 2.43 -19.95
N ASP A 285 3.85 3.70 -19.95
CA ASP A 285 4.59 4.75 -20.65
C ASP A 285 5.91 5.07 -19.96
N GLY A 286 6.99 5.10 -20.75
CA GLY A 286 8.34 5.38 -20.26
C GLY A 286 9.07 4.16 -19.69
N PHE A 287 8.43 2.98 -19.66
CA PHE A 287 9.08 1.73 -19.27
C PHE A 287 9.60 0.96 -20.49
N CYS A 288 10.80 0.40 -20.37
CA CYS A 288 11.47 -0.35 -21.42
C CYS A 288 11.33 -1.87 -21.29
N ALA A 289 10.86 -2.35 -20.13
CA ALA A 289 10.41 -3.71 -19.91
C ALA A 289 9.48 -3.78 -18.70
N VAL A 290 8.73 -4.88 -18.62
CA VAL A 290 7.82 -5.20 -17.52
C VAL A 290 8.20 -6.54 -16.91
N MET A 291 8.20 -6.60 -15.59
CA MET A 291 8.37 -7.80 -14.78
C MET A 291 7.05 -8.07 -14.07
N VAL A 292 6.67 -9.34 -13.91
CA VAL A 292 5.50 -9.74 -13.11
C VAL A 292 5.94 -10.80 -12.13
N GLY A 293 5.77 -10.52 -10.84
CA GLY A 293 6.19 -11.40 -9.76
C GLY A 293 5.17 -12.48 -9.39
N GLY A 294 5.39 -13.06 -8.22
CA GLY A 294 4.46 -14.02 -7.62
C GLY A 294 3.31 -13.33 -6.89
N SER A 295 2.51 -14.14 -6.20
CA SER A 295 1.46 -13.70 -5.28
C SER A 295 1.60 -14.44 -3.94
N GLY A 296 1.13 -13.83 -2.86
CA GLY A 296 1.00 -14.50 -1.56
C GLY A 296 -0.34 -15.23 -1.37
N ASP A 297 -1.43 -14.62 -1.87
CA ASP A 297 -2.81 -15.03 -1.58
C ASP A 297 -3.64 -15.34 -2.83
N TYR A 298 -3.09 -15.18 -4.03
CA TYR A 298 -3.86 -15.23 -5.27
C TYR A 298 -3.50 -16.44 -6.11
N GLY A 299 -4.49 -17.25 -6.45
CA GLY A 299 -4.39 -18.23 -7.55
C GLY A 299 -4.68 -17.59 -8.90
N SER A 300 -4.46 -18.36 -9.96
CA SER A 300 -4.91 -18.11 -11.33
C SER A 300 -5.92 -19.16 -11.80
N ALA A 301 -5.97 -20.35 -11.19
CA ALA A 301 -6.94 -21.40 -11.57
C ALA A 301 -8.39 -20.99 -11.30
N TYR A 302 -8.63 -20.35 -10.15
CA TYR A 302 -9.95 -19.91 -9.69
C TYR A 302 -9.87 -18.50 -9.12
N ASN A 303 -9.67 -17.51 -9.99
CA ASN A 303 -9.59 -16.11 -9.57
C ASN A 303 -10.77 -15.30 -10.11
N ASP A 304 -11.72 -15.02 -9.23
CA ASP A 304 -12.94 -14.25 -9.47
C ASP A 304 -12.82 -12.78 -8.99
N ASN A 305 -11.62 -12.36 -8.59
CA ASN A 305 -11.40 -10.98 -8.15
C ASN A 305 -11.67 -10.00 -9.31
N PRO A 306 -12.38 -8.88 -9.05
CA PRO A 306 -12.72 -7.91 -10.11
C PRO A 306 -11.52 -7.31 -10.85
N TRP A 307 -10.36 -7.23 -10.20
CA TRP A 307 -9.13 -6.71 -10.78
C TRP A 307 -8.42 -7.73 -11.70
N PHE A 308 -8.73 -9.02 -11.62
CA PHE A 308 -8.03 -10.06 -12.35
C PHE A 308 -8.29 -10.02 -13.87
N PRO A 309 -9.54 -9.93 -14.38
CA PRO A 309 -9.76 -9.78 -15.81
C PRO A 309 -9.08 -8.53 -16.43
N PRO A 310 -9.15 -7.34 -15.81
CA PRO A 310 -8.36 -6.18 -16.25
C PRO A 310 -6.84 -6.43 -16.24
N ALA A 311 -6.32 -7.15 -15.24
CA ALA A 311 -4.90 -7.52 -15.18
C ALA A 311 -4.50 -8.42 -16.37
N LEU A 312 -5.32 -9.42 -16.70
CA LEU A 312 -5.09 -10.27 -17.87
C LEU A 312 -5.11 -9.47 -19.18
N GLU A 313 -6.00 -8.48 -19.28
CA GLU A 313 -6.07 -7.57 -20.42
C GLU A 313 -4.81 -6.69 -20.53
N LEU A 314 -4.31 -6.16 -19.41
CA LEU A 314 -3.04 -5.43 -19.39
C LEU A 314 -1.88 -6.32 -19.89
N LEU A 315 -1.81 -7.58 -19.44
CA LEU A 315 -0.80 -8.54 -19.91
C LEU A 315 -0.91 -8.81 -21.41
N ARG A 316 -2.13 -8.98 -21.95
CA ARG A 316 -2.34 -9.10 -23.40
C ARG A 316 -1.78 -7.90 -24.15
N ARG A 317 -2.07 -6.68 -23.68
CA ARG A 317 -1.60 -5.45 -24.32
C ARG A 317 -0.08 -5.29 -24.27
N ILE A 318 0.57 -5.70 -23.19
CA ILE A 318 2.04 -5.72 -23.09
C ILE A 318 2.63 -6.62 -24.20
N VAL A 319 2.07 -7.82 -24.38
CA VAL A 319 2.48 -8.77 -25.43
C VAL A 319 2.19 -8.25 -26.84
N GLU A 320 1.03 -7.63 -27.05
CA GLU A 320 0.64 -7.03 -28.34
C GLU A 320 1.55 -5.87 -28.74
N ARG A 321 1.98 -5.05 -27.77
CA ARG A 321 2.88 -3.89 -27.97
C ARG A 321 4.37 -4.27 -28.09
N ASP A 322 4.71 -5.55 -28.05
CA ASP A 322 6.10 -6.03 -28.08
C ASP A 322 6.97 -5.44 -26.95
N ILE A 323 6.35 -5.08 -25.81
CA ILE A 323 7.10 -4.63 -24.64
C ILE A 323 7.77 -5.87 -24.02
N PRO A 324 9.09 -5.87 -23.78
CA PRO A 324 9.75 -6.98 -23.12
C PRO A 324 9.07 -7.32 -21.79
N LEU A 325 8.61 -8.56 -21.65
CA LEU A 325 7.86 -9.05 -20.49
C LEU A 325 8.52 -10.30 -19.91
N PHE A 326 8.79 -10.28 -18.61
CA PHE A 326 9.26 -11.45 -17.88
C PHE A 326 8.33 -11.74 -16.70
N CYS A 327 7.83 -12.97 -16.61
CA CYS A 327 6.89 -13.38 -15.57
C CYS A 327 7.46 -14.51 -14.71
N SER A 328 7.27 -14.44 -13.38
CA SER A 328 7.58 -15.54 -12.46
C SER A 328 6.35 -15.97 -11.65
N CYS A 329 6.26 -17.27 -11.34
CA CYS A 329 5.24 -17.88 -10.47
C CYS A 329 3.79 -17.48 -10.83
N TRP A 330 3.10 -16.68 -10.01
CA TRP A 330 1.74 -16.23 -10.32
C TRP A 330 1.68 -15.46 -11.65
N GLY A 331 2.64 -14.58 -11.92
CA GLY A 331 2.72 -13.89 -13.21
C GLY A 331 2.82 -14.85 -14.39
N HIS A 332 3.47 -16.01 -14.21
CA HIS A 332 3.57 -17.05 -15.23
C HIS A 332 2.22 -17.70 -15.56
N GLN A 333 1.45 -17.97 -14.51
CA GLN A 333 0.11 -18.51 -14.60
C GLN A 333 -0.86 -17.49 -15.20
N ALA A 334 -0.84 -16.24 -14.71
CA ALA A 334 -1.66 -15.14 -15.21
C ALA A 334 -1.39 -14.87 -16.69
N LEU A 335 -0.13 -14.84 -17.13
CA LEU A 335 0.21 -14.71 -18.55
C LEU A 335 -0.32 -15.88 -19.38
N ALA A 336 -0.27 -17.11 -18.87
CA ALA A 336 -0.80 -18.27 -19.58
C ALA A 336 -2.32 -18.13 -19.79
N VAL A 337 -3.06 -17.74 -18.76
CA VAL A 337 -4.51 -17.47 -18.86
C VAL A 337 -4.79 -16.32 -19.82
N ALA A 338 -4.01 -15.23 -19.74
CA ALA A 338 -4.10 -14.09 -20.66
C ALA A 338 -3.85 -14.50 -22.12
N LEU A 339 -3.10 -15.57 -22.39
CA LEU A 339 -2.84 -16.03 -23.76
C LEU A 339 -3.65 -17.27 -24.17
N GLY A 340 -4.72 -17.60 -23.42
CA GLY A 340 -5.64 -18.71 -23.77
C GLY A 340 -5.16 -20.10 -23.36
N GLY A 341 -4.13 -20.16 -22.51
CA GLY A 341 -3.74 -21.34 -21.76
C GLY A 341 -4.70 -21.67 -20.62
N LYS A 342 -4.37 -22.68 -19.82
CA LYS A 342 -5.16 -23.16 -18.67
C LYS A 342 -4.26 -23.39 -17.47
N VAL A 343 -4.71 -22.95 -16.30
CA VAL A 343 -4.07 -23.18 -15.00
C VAL A 343 -5.01 -24.04 -14.16
N GLU A 344 -4.46 -25.02 -13.45
CA GLU A 344 -5.20 -25.88 -12.54
C GLU A 344 -4.41 -26.03 -11.23
N VAL A 345 -5.13 -26.30 -10.14
CA VAL A 345 -4.53 -26.69 -8.86
C VAL A 345 -3.93 -28.08 -9.02
N ASP A 346 -2.72 -28.28 -8.50
CA ASP A 346 -2.14 -29.62 -8.36
C ASP A 346 -2.81 -30.32 -7.16
N GLU A 347 -3.81 -31.16 -7.45
CA GLU A 347 -4.59 -31.87 -6.41
C GLU A 347 -3.73 -32.83 -5.58
N ASP A 348 -2.60 -33.28 -6.13
CA ASP A 348 -1.71 -34.26 -5.50
C ASP A 348 -0.63 -33.60 -4.62
N GLY A 349 -0.56 -32.25 -4.52
CA GLY A 349 0.44 -31.55 -3.70
C GLY A 349 1.01 -30.23 -4.27
N TYR A 350 2.21 -29.87 -3.85
CA TYR A 350 2.90 -28.62 -4.20
C TYR A 350 4.40 -28.88 -4.46
N GLU A 351 5.06 -28.02 -5.23
CA GLU A 351 6.52 -27.97 -5.30
C GLU A 351 7.04 -26.84 -4.41
N LEU A 352 7.89 -27.19 -3.43
CA LEU A 352 8.52 -26.23 -2.53
C LEU A 352 9.98 -26.58 -2.29
N GLY A 353 10.86 -25.59 -2.43
CA GLY A 353 12.28 -25.71 -2.15
C GLY A 353 13.15 -25.45 -3.37
N ILE A 354 14.41 -25.88 -3.29
CA ILE A 354 15.36 -25.83 -4.40
C ILE A 354 15.32 -27.18 -5.10
N LEU A 355 14.59 -27.25 -6.23
CA LEU A 355 14.39 -28.51 -6.95
C LEU A 355 15.16 -28.51 -8.27
N GLU A 356 15.47 -29.71 -8.77
CA GLU A 356 16.10 -29.92 -10.07
C GLU A 356 15.04 -29.88 -11.19
N LEU A 357 15.28 -29.06 -12.20
CA LEU A 357 14.51 -28.94 -13.43
C LEU A 357 15.34 -29.46 -14.60
N GLU A 358 14.66 -29.83 -15.68
CA GLU A 358 15.30 -30.21 -16.94
C GLU A 358 14.82 -29.30 -18.08
N LEU A 359 15.78 -28.76 -18.85
CA LEU A 359 15.48 -28.03 -20.09
C LEU A 359 14.87 -28.99 -21.12
N THR A 360 13.94 -28.52 -21.95
CA THR A 360 13.52 -29.25 -23.15
C THR A 360 14.62 -29.20 -24.23
N GLU A 361 14.38 -29.80 -25.39
CA GLU A 361 15.29 -29.61 -26.54
C GLU A 361 15.26 -28.14 -26.98
N GLU A 362 14.05 -27.58 -27.07
CA GLU A 362 13.82 -26.17 -27.37
C GLU A 362 14.46 -25.22 -26.36
N GLY A 363 14.41 -25.55 -25.07
CA GLY A 363 15.04 -24.76 -24.02
C GLY A 363 16.57 -24.78 -24.07
N ALA A 364 17.17 -25.89 -24.51
CA ALA A 364 18.62 -25.99 -24.66
C ALA A 364 19.14 -25.17 -25.85
N GLU A 365 18.30 -24.89 -26.86
CA GLU A 365 18.62 -24.07 -28.03
C GLU A 365 18.17 -22.60 -27.89
N ASP A 366 17.40 -22.26 -26.85
CA ASP A 366 16.86 -20.92 -26.65
C ASP A 366 17.94 -19.90 -26.24
N VAL A 367 17.87 -18.69 -26.78
CA VAL A 367 18.89 -17.64 -26.61
C VAL A 367 19.12 -17.20 -25.16
N ILE A 368 18.12 -17.35 -24.28
CA ILE A 368 18.24 -17.01 -22.85
C ILE A 368 18.50 -18.29 -22.04
N PHE A 369 17.76 -19.37 -22.29
CA PHE A 369 17.83 -20.59 -21.48
C PHE A 369 19.04 -21.49 -21.82
N SER A 370 19.67 -21.33 -22.98
CA SER A 370 20.87 -22.11 -23.34
C SER A 370 22.09 -21.82 -22.46
N SER A 371 22.06 -20.74 -21.65
CA SER A 371 23.09 -20.46 -20.65
C SER A 371 23.00 -21.37 -19.42
N LEU A 372 21.84 -22.00 -19.20
CA LEU A 372 21.62 -22.94 -18.12
C LEU A 372 22.11 -24.35 -18.48
N PRO A 373 22.62 -25.13 -17.51
CA PRO A 373 22.87 -26.54 -17.73
C PRO A 373 21.59 -27.30 -18.08
N LYS A 374 21.70 -28.42 -18.83
CA LYS A 374 20.56 -29.27 -19.20
C LYS A 374 19.67 -29.63 -18.01
N ARG A 375 20.29 -29.89 -16.86
CA ARG A 375 19.64 -30.05 -15.55
C ARG A 375 20.16 -29.01 -14.58
N PHE A 376 19.26 -28.24 -13.98
CA PHE A 376 19.63 -27.10 -13.15
C PHE A 376 18.71 -27.01 -11.94
N LYS A 377 19.18 -26.36 -10.88
CA LYS A 377 18.39 -26.16 -9.66
C LYS A 377 17.80 -24.75 -9.61
N ALA A 378 16.54 -24.64 -9.21
CA ALA A 378 15.85 -23.37 -9.06
C ALA A 378 14.91 -23.36 -7.84
N PRO A 379 14.65 -22.18 -7.25
CA PRO A 379 13.69 -22.03 -6.17
C PRO A 379 12.24 -22.12 -6.68
N LEU A 380 11.45 -22.96 -6.03
CA LEU A 380 10.03 -23.17 -6.33
C LEU A 380 9.18 -23.04 -5.06
N GLY A 381 7.95 -22.58 -5.25
CA GLY A 381 6.91 -22.49 -4.23
C GLY A 381 5.56 -22.28 -4.90
N HIS A 382 4.90 -23.35 -5.31
CA HIS A 382 3.60 -23.26 -6.00
C HIS A 382 2.74 -24.51 -5.77
N SER A 383 1.42 -24.31 -5.83
CA SER A 383 0.39 -25.37 -5.77
C SER A 383 -0.54 -25.34 -7.00
N GLU A 384 -0.27 -24.45 -7.95
CA GLU A 384 -1.02 -24.32 -9.20
C GLU A 384 -0.03 -24.37 -10.36
N GLN A 385 -0.46 -24.94 -11.48
CA GLN A 385 0.39 -25.14 -12.64
C GLN A 385 -0.35 -24.89 -13.94
N VAL A 386 0.38 -24.44 -14.95
CA VAL A 386 -0.13 -24.36 -16.32
C VAL A 386 -0.27 -25.77 -16.88
N THR A 387 -1.50 -26.21 -17.14
CA THR A 387 -1.81 -27.54 -17.71
C THR A 387 -2.04 -27.49 -19.21
N LYS A 388 -2.45 -26.33 -19.74
CA LYS A 388 -2.52 -26.06 -21.18
C LYS A 388 -1.64 -24.86 -21.51
N LEU A 389 -0.60 -25.13 -22.29
CA LEU A 389 0.30 -24.10 -22.80
C LEU A 389 -0.44 -23.18 -23.80
N PRO A 390 -0.16 -21.86 -23.82
CA PRO A 390 -0.68 -20.97 -24.86
C PRO A 390 -0.29 -21.42 -26.27
N GLU A 391 -1.14 -21.18 -27.28
CA GLU A 391 -0.94 -21.72 -28.64
C GLU A 391 0.36 -21.29 -29.32
N ARG A 392 0.86 -20.08 -29.02
CA ARG A 392 2.10 -19.52 -29.58
C ARG A 392 3.26 -19.56 -28.59
N ALA A 393 3.21 -20.44 -27.60
CA ALA A 393 4.28 -20.60 -26.63
C ALA A 393 5.12 -21.85 -26.91
N GLN A 394 6.42 -21.72 -26.67
CA GLN A 394 7.39 -22.81 -26.76
C GLN A 394 7.82 -23.19 -25.34
N LEU A 395 7.71 -24.48 -25.01
CA LEU A 395 8.10 -25.01 -23.71
C LEU A 395 9.63 -25.05 -23.60
N LEU A 396 10.19 -24.57 -22.48
CA LEU A 396 11.64 -24.44 -22.27
C LEU A 396 12.17 -25.32 -21.14
N ALA A 397 11.36 -25.57 -20.10
CA ALA A 397 11.78 -26.39 -18.96
C ALA A 397 10.60 -27.12 -18.33
N SER A 398 10.88 -28.22 -17.64
CA SER A 398 9.89 -29.04 -16.95
C SER A 398 10.47 -29.74 -15.71
N THR A 399 9.60 -30.22 -14.82
CA THR A 399 9.88 -31.26 -13.83
C THR A 399 8.98 -32.47 -14.10
N PRO A 400 9.27 -33.66 -13.51
CA PRO A 400 8.35 -34.79 -13.59
C PRO A 400 6.93 -34.49 -13.05
N ARG A 401 6.80 -33.50 -12.16
CA ARG A 401 5.53 -33.12 -11.53
C ARG A 401 4.82 -31.98 -12.26
N CYS A 402 5.56 -30.96 -12.67
CA CYS A 402 5.04 -29.80 -13.40
C CYS A 402 5.65 -29.74 -14.81
N ARG A 403 4.82 -30.00 -15.81
CA ARG A 403 5.25 -30.05 -17.22
C ARG A 403 5.70 -28.68 -17.74
N VAL A 404 5.11 -27.59 -17.24
CA VAL A 404 5.32 -26.24 -17.78
C VAL A 404 6.06 -25.39 -16.75
N GLN A 405 7.37 -25.65 -16.58
CA GLN A 405 8.20 -24.84 -15.67
C GLN A 405 8.68 -23.54 -16.31
N ALA A 406 8.84 -23.52 -17.62
CA ALA A 406 9.14 -22.29 -18.34
C ALA A 406 8.64 -22.35 -19.78
N TYR A 407 8.19 -21.20 -20.29
CA TYR A 407 7.89 -21.03 -21.70
C TYR A 407 8.23 -19.62 -22.17
N ARG A 408 8.41 -19.47 -23.48
CA ARG A 408 8.44 -18.17 -24.15
C ARG A 408 7.30 -18.06 -25.15
N VAL A 409 6.87 -16.84 -25.47
CA VAL A 409 5.98 -16.61 -26.61
C VAL A 409 6.85 -16.45 -27.86
N VAL A 410 6.59 -17.28 -28.87
CA VAL A 410 7.36 -17.29 -30.12
C VAL A 410 7.27 -15.92 -30.80
N GLU A 411 8.40 -15.43 -31.33
CA GLU A 411 8.54 -14.12 -31.99
C GLU A 411 8.28 -12.88 -31.12
N LYS A 412 8.02 -13.06 -29.81
CA LYS A 412 7.77 -11.98 -28.86
C LYS A 412 8.89 -11.92 -27.79
N PRO A 413 9.22 -10.74 -27.25
CA PRO A 413 10.19 -10.60 -26.17
C PRO A 413 9.57 -10.99 -24.80
N VAL A 414 8.97 -12.18 -24.72
CA VAL A 414 8.12 -12.60 -23.61
C VAL A 414 8.58 -13.95 -23.08
N TYR A 415 9.04 -13.98 -21.83
CA TYR A 415 9.49 -15.17 -21.12
C TYR A 415 8.74 -15.35 -19.81
N SER A 416 8.57 -16.60 -19.40
CA SER A 416 7.73 -16.94 -18.27
C SER A 416 8.25 -18.18 -17.56
N CYS A 417 8.38 -18.12 -16.23
CA CYS A 417 8.90 -19.20 -15.40
C CYS A 417 7.95 -19.49 -14.22
N GLN A 418 7.65 -20.76 -13.96
CA GLN A 418 6.92 -21.16 -12.76
C GLN A 418 7.81 -21.09 -11.51
N PHE A 419 9.11 -21.37 -11.67
CA PHE A 419 10.13 -21.14 -10.64
C PHE A 419 10.45 -19.64 -10.48
N HIS A 420 11.19 -19.30 -9.42
CA HIS A 420 11.48 -17.92 -9.01
C HIS A 420 12.92 -17.50 -9.30
N PRO A 421 13.29 -17.12 -10.54
CA PRO A 421 14.64 -16.67 -10.84
C PRO A 421 15.05 -15.42 -10.06
N GLU A 422 14.10 -14.67 -9.51
CA GLU A 422 14.40 -13.53 -8.65
C GLU A 422 14.96 -13.92 -7.28
N LEU A 423 14.69 -15.15 -6.81
CA LEU A 423 15.03 -15.57 -5.45
C LEU A 423 16.39 -16.26 -5.37
N THR A 424 17.08 -16.01 -4.27
CA THR A 424 18.09 -16.92 -3.72
C THR A 424 17.42 -17.98 -2.84
N SER A 425 18.17 -19.02 -2.49
CA SER A 425 17.68 -20.07 -1.60
C SER A 425 17.33 -19.54 -0.21
N ASN A 426 18.04 -18.55 0.30
CA ASN A 426 17.69 -17.92 1.57
C ASN A 426 16.39 -17.12 1.48
N GLN A 427 16.22 -16.31 0.43
CA GLN A 427 15.00 -15.53 0.20
C GLN A 427 13.77 -16.42 -0.03
N LEU A 428 13.93 -17.60 -0.64
CA LEU A 428 12.86 -18.59 -0.70
C LEU A 428 12.44 -19.02 0.72
N TRP A 429 13.40 -19.39 1.57
CA TRP A 429 13.10 -19.81 2.94
C TRP A 429 12.54 -18.68 3.80
N ASP A 430 12.93 -17.42 3.56
CA ASP A 430 12.32 -16.26 4.22
C ASP A 430 10.81 -16.15 3.86
N ARG A 431 10.45 -16.41 2.59
CA ARG A 431 9.03 -16.50 2.17
C ARG A 431 8.32 -17.69 2.82
N VAL A 432 8.96 -18.85 2.92
CA VAL A 432 8.38 -20.04 3.58
C VAL A 432 8.11 -19.75 5.06
N ASP A 433 9.06 -19.13 5.75
CA ASP A 433 8.91 -18.79 7.17
C ASP A 433 7.79 -17.77 7.40
N ALA A 434 7.52 -16.91 6.42
CA ALA A 434 6.44 -15.93 6.45
C ALA A 434 5.06 -16.54 6.16
N TYR A 435 4.91 -17.30 5.07
CA TYR A 435 3.61 -17.82 4.63
C TYR A 435 3.22 -19.16 5.24
N ILE A 436 4.21 -19.96 5.61
CA ILE A 436 4.00 -21.32 6.10
C ILE A 436 4.73 -21.49 7.45
N PRO A 437 4.35 -20.76 8.51
CA PRO A 437 5.11 -20.72 9.77
C PRO A 437 5.29 -22.09 10.44
N HIS A 438 4.43 -23.06 10.14
CA HIS A 438 4.53 -24.42 10.68
C HIS A 438 5.61 -25.28 10.00
N LEU A 439 6.17 -24.83 8.87
CA LEU A 439 7.35 -25.42 8.24
C LEU A 439 8.66 -24.77 8.71
N ARG A 440 8.60 -23.77 9.62
CA ARG A 440 9.79 -23.15 10.24
C ARG A 440 10.67 -24.23 10.85
N GLY A 441 11.93 -24.27 10.42
CA GLY A 441 12.92 -25.24 10.90
C GLY A 441 13.09 -26.51 10.06
N GLN A 442 12.27 -26.71 9.01
CA GLN A 442 12.51 -27.75 7.99
C GLN A 442 13.47 -27.30 6.88
N ARG A 443 14.25 -26.25 7.16
CA ARG A 443 15.20 -25.65 6.23
C ARG A 443 16.25 -26.70 5.83
N SER A 444 16.23 -27.11 4.56
CA SER A 444 17.38 -27.81 4.00
C SER A 444 18.57 -26.85 3.90
N SER A 445 19.79 -27.37 3.96
CA SER A 445 21.00 -26.55 3.74
C SER A 445 20.84 -25.71 2.46
N PRO A 446 21.25 -24.43 2.47
CA PRO A 446 21.10 -23.58 1.29
C PRO A 446 21.94 -24.15 0.15
N GLU A 447 21.27 -24.71 -0.84
CA GLU A 447 21.88 -25.13 -2.10
C GLU A 447 21.86 -23.94 -3.07
N PRO A 448 22.90 -23.69 -3.86
CA PRO A 448 22.90 -22.58 -4.81
C PRO A 448 21.87 -22.82 -5.93
N ALA A 449 21.07 -21.80 -6.24
CA ALA A 449 20.25 -21.78 -7.46
C ALA A 449 21.12 -21.42 -8.68
N CYS A 450 20.76 -21.93 -9.85
CA CYS A 450 21.50 -21.70 -11.10
C CYS A 450 20.85 -20.63 -11.99
N THR A 451 19.83 -19.93 -11.49
CA THR A 451 18.94 -19.06 -12.30
C THR A 451 19.25 -17.57 -12.18
N ASP A 452 20.30 -17.24 -11.44
CA ASP A 452 20.64 -15.89 -10.98
C ASP A 452 20.77 -14.84 -12.10
N ASN A 453 21.21 -15.25 -13.28
CA ASN A 453 21.45 -14.37 -14.42
C ASN A 453 20.26 -14.27 -15.39
N LEU A 454 19.21 -15.08 -15.26
CA LEU A 454 18.14 -15.15 -16.28
C LEU A 454 17.47 -13.80 -16.55
N ILE A 455 17.15 -13.04 -15.49
CA ILE A 455 16.54 -11.71 -15.62
C ILE A 455 17.52 -10.73 -16.28
N ALA A 456 18.80 -10.77 -15.89
CA ALA A 456 19.83 -9.91 -16.47
C ALA A 456 20.09 -10.23 -17.95
N ASP A 457 20.17 -11.51 -18.32
CA ASP A 457 20.36 -11.99 -19.69
C ASP A 457 19.16 -11.62 -20.57
N PHE A 458 17.94 -11.77 -20.05
CA PHE A 458 16.71 -11.32 -20.70
C PHE A 458 16.75 -9.81 -21.01
N LEU A 459 17.09 -8.99 -20.00
CA LEU A 459 17.18 -7.54 -20.16
C LEU A 459 18.28 -7.15 -21.15
N ALA A 460 19.45 -7.78 -21.07
CA ALA A 460 20.55 -7.53 -22.00
C ALA A 460 20.16 -7.85 -23.45
N ARG A 461 19.31 -8.85 -23.67
CA ARG A 461 18.88 -9.29 -25.00
C ARG A 461 17.82 -8.37 -25.63
N TYR A 462 16.86 -7.91 -24.82
CA TYR A 462 15.63 -7.28 -25.31
C TYR A 462 15.49 -5.80 -24.98
N VAL A 463 16.37 -5.24 -24.13
CA VAL A 463 16.32 -3.84 -23.71
C VAL A 463 17.55 -3.08 -24.20
N THR A 464 17.52 -2.61 -25.45
CA THR A 464 18.64 -1.90 -26.13
C THR A 464 18.68 -0.41 -25.93
#